data_AF-A0A1V6AG20-F1
#
_entry.id   AF-A0A1V6AG20-F1
#
_cell.length_a   1.000
_cell.length_b   1.000
_cell.length_c   1.000
_cell.angle_alpha   90.00
_cell.angle_beta   90.00
_cell.angle_gamma   90.00
#
_symmetry.space_group_name_H-M   'P 1'
#
loop_
_entity.id
_entity.type
_entity.pdbx_description
1 polymer ?
#
loop_
_entity_poly.entity_id
_entity_poly.type
_entity_poly.pdbx_seq_one_letter_code
_entity_poly.pdbx_strand_id
1 'polypeptide(L)' 'MRQARLIFIALVLLMLCASAGAEVKTDLASPAQKAVDFTLPDQDGKMWTLSETLKDYKAVVLAFYPKDDTGV' A
#
# COMPACT_ATOMS: atom_id res chain seq x y z
N MET A 1 -32.67 -22.80 24.06
CA MET A 1 -31.50 -22.23 24.82
C MET A 1 -30.16 -22.78 24.33
N ARG A 2 -29.92 -24.10 24.32
CA ARG A 2 -28.63 -24.70 23.89
C ARG A 2 -28.29 -24.47 22.40
N GLN A 3 -29.26 -24.66 21.50
CA GLN A 3 -29.07 -24.43 20.05
C GLN A 3 -28.78 -22.96 19.73
N ALA A 4 -29.53 -22.04 20.34
CA ALA A 4 -29.32 -20.59 20.17
C ALA A 4 -27.91 -20.14 20.63
N ARG A 5 -27.37 -20.73 21.70
CA ARG A 5 -26.00 -20.45 22.16
C ARG A 5 -24.95 -20.93 21.15
N LEU A 6 -25.15 -22.10 20.54
CA LEU A 6 -24.24 -22.63 19.52
C LEU A 6 -24.25 -21.78 18.25
N ILE A 7 -25.44 -21.33 17.82
CA ILE A 7 -25.58 -20.40 16.68
C ILE A 7 -24.85 -19.08 16.97
N PHE A 8 -25.01 -18.54 18.18
CA PHE A 8 -24.36 -17.30 18.57
C PHE A 8 -22.83 -17.42 18.59
N ILE A 9 -22.29 -18.52 19.11
CA ILE A 9 -20.84 -18.80 19.11
C ILE A 9 -20.31 -18.92 17.69
N ALA A 10 -21.02 -19.63 16.80
CA ALA A 10 -20.64 -19.76 15.40
C ALA A 10 -20.61 -18.40 14.67
N LEU A 11 -21.57 -17.52 14.97
CA LEU A 11 -21.65 -16.19 14.38
C LEU A 11 -20.46 -15.30 14.79
N VAL A 12 -20.08 -15.35 16.08
CA VAL A 12 -18.92 -14.61 16.62
C VAL A 12 -17.61 -15.12 16.01
N LEU A 13 -17.46 -16.44 15.90
CA LEU A 13 -16.30 -17.05 15.24
C LEU A 13 -16.18 -16.64 13.76
N LEU A 14 -17.30 -16.55 13.04
CA LEU A 14 -17.32 -16.11 11.65
C LEU A 14 -16.86 -14.64 11.50
N MET A 15 -17.23 -13.76 12.43
CA MET A 15 -16.77 -12.36 12.41
C MET A 15 -15.27 -12.20 12.67
N LEU A 16 -14.67 -13.09 13.48
CA LEU A 16 -13.24 -13.05 13.78
C LEU A 16 -12.36 -13.50 12.60
N CYS A 17 -12.91 -14.29 11.67
CA CYS A 17 -12.19 -14.73 10.47
C CYS A 17 -12.16 -13.68 9.34
N ALA A 18 -12.85 -12.55 9.49
CA ALA A 18 -12.96 -11.50 8.47
C ALA A 18 -11.82 -10.48 8.51
N SER A 19 -10.64 -10.85 9.00
CA SER A 19 -9.42 -10.04 8.82
C SER A 19 -9.04 -10.04 7.34
N ALA A 20 -9.45 -8.98 6.64
CA ALA A 20 -9.07 -8.70 5.27
C ALA A 20 -7.56 -8.47 5.22
N GLY A 21 -6.80 -9.50 4.84
CA GLY A 21 -5.46 -9.30 4.31
C GLY A 21 -5.62 -8.54 3.00
N ALA A 22 -5.18 -7.29 2.95
CA ALA A 22 -5.05 -6.60 1.67
C ALA A 22 -4.13 -7.46 0.80
N GLU A 23 -4.65 -7.99 -0.31
CA GLU A 23 -3.87 -8.75 -1.26
C GLU A 23 -2.86 -7.79 -1.91
N VAL A 24 -1.65 -7.76 -1.37
CA VAL A 24 -0.54 -7.04 -1.99
C VAL A 24 -0.13 -7.85 -3.20
N LYS A 25 -0.41 -7.34 -4.40
CA LYS A 25 0.21 -7.88 -5.62
C LYS A 25 1.72 -7.72 -5.50
N THR A 26 2.39 -8.81 -5.13
CA THR A 26 3.84 -8.88 -5.07
C THR A 26 4.40 -9.15 -6.46
N ASP A 27 4.13 -8.27 -7.41
CA ASP A 27 5.00 -8.13 -8.58
C ASP A 27 6.23 -7.36 -8.09
N LEU A 28 7.09 -8.04 -7.33
CA LEU A 28 8.36 -7.48 -6.88
C LEU A 28 9.16 -7.14 -8.14
N ALA A 29 9.38 -5.84 -8.37
CA ALA A 29 10.28 -5.39 -9.41
C ALA A 29 11.64 -6.07 -9.19
N SER A 30 12.10 -6.83 -10.18
CA SER A 30 13.44 -7.42 -10.14
C SER A 30 14.47 -6.30 -10.00
N PRO A 31 15.53 -6.45 -9.17
CA PRO A 31 16.59 -5.44 -9.04
C PRO A 31 17.27 -5.07 -10.36
N ALA A 32 17.16 -5.93 -11.38
CA ALA A 32 17.71 -5.70 -12.71
C ALA A 32 16.77 -4.88 -13.62
N GLN A 33 15.53 -4.59 -13.20
CA GLN A 33 14.52 -3.96 -14.02
C GLN A 33 14.48 -2.45 -13.75
N LYS A 34 14.59 -1.65 -14.81
CA LYS A 34 14.46 -0.20 -14.72
C LYS A 34 13.09 0.14 -14.12
N ALA A 35 13.07 1.06 -13.16
CA ALA A 35 11.82 1.58 -12.61
C ALA A 35 10.94 2.16 -13.73
N VAL A 36 9.62 1.89 -13.64
CA VAL A 36 8.63 2.43 -14.57
C VAL A 36 8.57 3.95 -14.41
N ASP A 37 8.45 4.67 -15.52
CA ASP A 37 8.31 6.12 -15.47
C ASP A 37 6.95 6.50 -14.87
N PHE A 38 6.94 7.57 -14.06
CA PHE A 38 5.74 8.07 -13.42
C PHE A 38 5.80 9.58 -13.27
N THR A 39 4.63 10.20 -13.16
CA THR A 39 4.48 11.60 -12.79
C THR A 39 3.55 11.71 -11.59
N LEU A 40 4.05 12.27 -10.49
CA LEU A 40 3.29 12.44 -9.24
C LEU A 40 3.49 13.85 -8.68
N PRO A 41 2.49 14.41 -7.99
CA PRO A 41 2.66 15.65 -7.24
C PRO A 41 3.52 15.41 -5.99
N ASP A 42 4.32 16.41 -5.61
CA ASP A 42 4.91 16.49 -4.27
C ASP A 42 3.92 17.07 -3.24
N GLN A 43 4.42 17.36 -2.03
CA GLN A 43 3.61 17.86 -0.92
C GLN A 43 2.99 19.24 -1.19
N ASP A 44 3.58 20.03 -2.10
CA ASP A 44 3.10 21.35 -2.49
C ASP A 44 2.26 21.30 -3.79
N GLY A 45 2.00 20.10 -4.33
CA GLY A 45 1.26 19.89 -5.57
C GLY A 45 2.10 20.10 -6.83
N LYS A 46 3.42 20.31 -6.72
CA LYS A 46 4.30 20.42 -7.89
C LYS A 46 4.50 19.03 -8.51
N MET A 47 4.32 18.94 -9.82
CA MET A 47 4.48 17.68 -10.55
C MET A 47 5.95 17.33 -10.75
N TRP A 48 6.29 16.07 -10.48
CA TRP A 48 7.61 15.49 -10.70
C TRP A 48 7.51 14.26 -11.60
N THR A 49 8.35 14.20 -12.64
CA THR A 49 8.49 13.04 -13.53
C THR A 49 9.83 12.34 -13.29
N LEU A 50 9.83 11.02 -13.12
CA LEU A 50 11.06 10.26 -12.85
C LEU A 50 12.10 10.41 -13.98
N SER A 51 11.67 10.25 -15.24
CA SER A 51 12.56 10.35 -16.40
C SER A 51 13.15 11.75 -16.61
N GLU A 52 12.43 12.80 -16.22
CA GLU A 52 12.94 14.18 -16.27
C GLU A 52 13.95 14.42 -15.16
N THR A 53 13.67 13.96 -13.94
CA THR A 53 14.57 14.10 -12.78
C THR A 53 15.93 13.44 -13.05
N LEU A 54 15.94 12.27 -13.68
CA LEU A 54 17.17 11.54 -14.00
C LEU A 54 18.03 12.20 -15.09
N LYS A 55 17.57 13.27 -15.75
CA LYS A 55 18.40 14.06 -16.66
C LYS A 55 19.43 14.89 -15.89
N ASP A 56 19.04 15.36 -14.70
CA ASP A 56 19.84 16.26 -13.87
C ASP A 56 20.56 15.52 -12.73
N TYR A 57 20.06 14.34 -12.33
CA TYR A 57 20.61 13.55 -11.23
C TYR A 57 21.04 12.14 -11.65
N LYS A 58 22.15 11.67 -11.08
CA LYS A 58 22.70 10.32 -11.37
C LYS A 58 21.87 9.17 -10.80
N ALA A 59 21.14 9.40 -9.71
CA ALA A 59 20.33 8.40 -9.04
C ALA A 59 19.21 9.08 -8.21
N VAL A 60 18.13 8.33 -7.96
CA VAL A 60 17.00 8.75 -7.13
C VAL A 60 16.63 7.59 -6.19
N VAL A 61 16.26 7.91 -4.95
CA VAL A 61 15.73 6.94 -3.98
C VAL A 61 14.22 7.11 -3.90
N LEU A 62 13.48 6.02 -4.17
CA LEU A 62 12.03 5.99 -4.02
C LEU A 62 11.66 5.41 -2.66
N ALA A 63 10.98 6.19 -1.85
CA ALA A 63 10.49 5.77 -0.54
C ALA A 63 8.97 5.61 -0.59
N PHE A 64 8.49 4.40 -0.34
CA PHE A 64 7.06 4.09 -0.21
C PHE A 64 6.74 3.83 1.26
N TYR A 65 5.81 4.60 1.81
CA TYR A 65 5.31 4.44 3.16
C TYR A 65 3.83 4.85 3.19
N PRO A 66 3.01 4.30 4.11
CA PRO A 66 1.67 4.79 4.32
C PRO A 66 1.70 6.30 4.59
N LYS A 67 0.77 7.05 3.99
CA LYS A 67 0.66 8.47 4.29
C LYS A 67 0.49 8.64 5.80
N ASP A 68 1.34 9.47 6.39
CA ASP A 68 1.21 9.82 7.79
C ASP A 68 0.11 10.87 7.93
N ASP A 69 -1.07 10.42 8.37
CA ASP A 69 -2.22 11.27 8.69
C ASP A 69 -2.30 11.58 10.21
N THR A 70 -1.23 11.34 10.98
CA THR A 70 -1.19 11.60 12.44
C THR A 70 -0.76 13.03 12.80
N GLY A 71 -0.61 13.91 11.80
CA GLY A 71 -0.35 15.33 12.01
C GLY A 71 -1.41 15.97 12.89
N VAL A 72 -0.96 16.54 14.02
CA VAL A 72 -1.73 17.40 14.93
C VAL A 72 -2.18 18.68 14.24
#